data_AF-A0A0M3JFC2-F1
#
_entry.id   AF-A0A0M3JFC2-F1
#
_cell.length_a   1.000
_cell.length_b   1.000
_cell.length_c   1.000
_cell.angle_alpha   90.00
_cell.angle_beta   90.00
_cell.angle_gamma   90.00
#
_symmetry.space_group_name_H-M   'P 1'
#
loop_
_entity.id
_entity.type
_entity.pdbx_description
1 polymer ?
#
loop_
_entity_poly.entity_id
_entity_poly.type
_entity_poly.pdbx_seq_one_letter_code
_entity_poly.pdbx_strand_id
1 'polypeptide(L)'
;MTTTTTGAQRLPAHDPLRRSTERYFTVLQRNPSAYVRFPASSQQLPSILVSRTTPLGTVIGQVQATAPAPHLIDYYLTEFRQVAIDWSCGPRSCDYEAVRWLDVDRKSGQLRMTRRPYLLDYMEEEGEAREWRVEITAIWNGFTASQMVIIRFDDGNEFAGIDGSVGERERNFERFFEFD
;
A
#
# COMPACT_ATOMS: atom_id res chain seq x y z
N MET A 1 43.05 49.72 -46.28
CA MET A 1 42.10 48.96 -45.44
C MET A 1 41.61 47.79 -46.27
N THR A 2 42.10 46.60 -45.96
CA THR A 2 41.85 45.34 -46.69
C THR A 2 40.64 44.63 -46.11
N THR A 3 39.69 44.27 -46.97
CA THR A 3 38.47 43.51 -46.64
C THR A 3 38.76 42.01 -46.70
N THR A 4 38.53 41.29 -45.59
CA THR A 4 38.70 39.84 -45.50
C THR A 4 37.37 39.15 -45.79
N THR A 5 37.33 38.32 -46.83
CA THR A 5 36.20 37.48 -47.22
C THR A 5 36.15 36.22 -46.35
N THR A 6 35.12 36.07 -45.53
CA THR A 6 34.89 34.87 -44.71
C THR A 6 34.27 33.77 -45.56
N GLY A 7 34.97 32.64 -45.69
CA GLY A 7 34.58 31.49 -46.50
C GLY A 7 33.30 30.79 -46.00
N ALA A 8 32.42 30.48 -46.94
CA ALA A 8 31.29 29.58 -46.72
C ALA A 8 31.80 28.15 -46.49
N GLN A 9 31.70 27.68 -45.24
CA GLN A 9 32.00 26.30 -44.86
C GLN A 9 30.90 25.38 -45.45
N ARG A 10 31.22 24.65 -46.52
CA ARG A 10 30.36 23.57 -47.02
C ARG A 10 30.36 22.43 -45.99
N LEU A 11 29.20 22.18 -45.38
CA LEU A 11 28.96 20.99 -44.55
C LEU A 11 29.17 19.71 -45.40
N PRO A 12 29.88 18.70 -44.87
CA PRO A 12 30.12 17.46 -45.62
C PRO A 12 28.81 16.69 -45.84
N ALA A 13 28.75 16.04 -47.00
CA ALA A 13 27.65 15.27 -47.51
C ALA A 13 27.22 14.15 -46.55
N HIS A 14 25.89 14.01 -46.41
CA HIS A 14 25.15 12.87 -45.87
C HIS A 14 25.97 11.60 -45.60
N ASP A 15 26.21 11.30 -44.32
CA ASP A 15 26.69 9.99 -43.87
C ASP A 15 25.57 8.94 -44.06
N PRO A 16 25.75 7.92 -44.91
CA PRO A 16 24.73 6.91 -45.16
C PRO A 16 24.51 5.93 -43.99
N LEU A 17 25.36 5.96 -42.95
CA LEU A 17 25.19 5.17 -41.72
C LEU A 17 24.27 5.86 -40.71
N ARG A 18 23.94 7.14 -40.92
CA ARG A 18 22.99 7.91 -40.11
C ARG A 18 21.53 7.73 -40.55
N ARG A 19 21.14 6.52 -40.98
CA ARG A 19 19.73 6.21 -41.24
C ARG A 19 18.99 6.08 -39.91
N SER A 20 18.33 7.17 -39.50
CA SER A 20 17.25 7.12 -38.52
C SER A 20 16.28 6.02 -38.92
N THR A 21 16.20 4.95 -38.14
CA THR A 21 15.21 3.90 -38.35
C THR A 21 13.94 4.34 -37.64
N GLU A 22 13.05 5.00 -38.36
CA GLU A 22 11.72 5.31 -37.84
C GLU A 22 10.96 4.00 -37.63
N ARG A 23 10.60 3.72 -36.38
CA ARG A 23 9.74 2.59 -36.01
C ARG A 23 8.38 3.15 -35.63
N TYR A 24 7.37 2.76 -36.38
CA TYR A 24 5.98 3.03 -36.03
C TYR A 24 5.50 1.93 -35.09
N PHE A 25 4.94 2.32 -33.94
CA PHE A 25 4.24 1.42 -33.05
C PHE A 25 2.81 1.92 -32.88
N THR A 26 1.87 0.97 -32.79
CA THR A 26 0.49 1.27 -32.47
C THR A 26 0.30 1.10 -30.97
N VAL A 27 0.01 2.18 -30.26
CA VAL A 27 -0.44 2.10 -28.87
C VAL A 27 -1.93 1.75 -28.91
N LEU A 28 -2.25 0.50 -28.54
CA LEU A 28 -3.64 0.14 -28.31
C LEU A 28 -4.06 0.70 -26.95
N GLN A 29 -5.00 1.65 -26.94
CA GLN A 29 -5.62 2.12 -25.70
C GLN A 29 -6.43 0.97 -25.09
N ARG A 30 -5.83 0.25 -24.15
CA ARG A 30 -6.55 -0.69 -23.30
C ARG A 30 -6.86 0.02 -21.99
N ASN A 31 -8.10 -0.07 -21.54
CA ASN A 31 -8.41 0.25 -20.16
C ASN A 31 -7.81 -0.86 -19.27
N PRO A 32 -6.79 -0.57 -18.44
CA PRO A 32 -6.09 -1.59 -17.66
C PRO A 32 -7.01 -2.36 -16.71
N SER A 33 -8.11 -1.75 -16.26
CA SER A 33 -9.07 -2.33 -15.30
C SER A 33 -10.33 -2.92 -15.96
N ALA A 34 -10.36 -3.06 -17.30
CA ALA A 34 -11.54 -3.58 -18.00
C ALA A 34 -11.94 -5.01 -17.58
N TYR A 35 -10.94 -5.82 -17.22
CA TYR A 35 -11.12 -7.26 -16.92
C TYR A 35 -10.63 -7.68 -15.54
N VAL A 36 -9.98 -6.79 -14.80
CA VAL A 36 -9.63 -7.00 -13.40
C VAL A 36 -10.08 -5.77 -12.63
N ARG A 37 -10.81 -5.99 -11.55
CA ARG A 37 -11.31 -4.89 -10.71
C ARG A 37 -11.48 -5.34 -9.28
N PHE A 38 -11.15 -4.46 -8.34
CA PHE A 38 -11.61 -4.59 -6.98
C PHE A 38 -13.09 -4.19 -6.90
N PRO A 39 -13.89 -4.78 -6.00
CA PRO A 39 -15.23 -4.28 -5.72
C PRO A 39 -15.13 -2.80 -5.31
N ALA A 40 -15.97 -1.96 -5.90
CA ALA A 40 -16.05 -0.55 -5.53
C ALA A 40 -16.46 -0.49 -4.05
N SER A 41 -15.53 -0.13 -3.17
CA SER A 41 -15.87 0.10 -1.78
C SER A 41 -16.72 1.38 -1.70
N SER A 42 -17.83 1.31 -0.98
CA SER A 42 -18.75 2.42 -0.77
C SER A 42 -18.03 3.55 -0.01
N GLN A 43 -17.49 4.54 -0.73
CA GLN A 43 -16.88 5.80 -0.26
C GLN A 43 -15.72 5.71 0.77
N GLN A 44 -15.51 4.58 1.43
CA GLN A 44 -14.51 4.39 2.47
C GLN A 44 -13.46 3.37 2.01
N LEU A 45 -12.19 3.70 2.23
CA LEU A 45 -11.09 2.78 1.99
C LEU A 45 -11.14 1.65 3.02
N PRO A 46 -10.89 0.39 2.62
CA PRO A 46 -10.82 -0.72 3.56
C PRO A 46 -9.75 -0.43 4.62
N SER A 47 -10.12 -0.52 5.89
CA SER A 47 -9.22 -0.30 7.03
C SER A 47 -9.03 -1.56 7.85
N ILE A 48 -7.78 -1.90 8.16
CA ILE A 48 -7.38 -3.04 8.98
C ILE A 48 -6.78 -2.51 10.27
N LEU A 49 -7.23 -3.02 11.41
CA LEU A 49 -6.64 -2.70 12.71
C LEU A 49 -5.62 -3.77 13.10
N VAL A 50 -4.42 -3.36 13.49
CA VAL A 50 -3.34 -4.24 13.95
C VAL A 50 -2.90 -3.79 15.33
N SER A 51 -3.02 -4.67 16.31
CA SER A 51 -2.55 -4.41 17.67
C SER A 51 -1.06 -4.78 17.83
N ARG A 52 -0.37 -4.12 18.77
CA ARG A 52 0.96 -4.54 19.28
C ARG A 52 1.02 -6.01 19.70
N THR A 53 -0.10 -6.57 20.17
CA THR A 53 -0.17 -7.97 20.62
C THR A 53 -0.45 -8.97 19.49
N THR A 54 -0.67 -8.48 18.26
CA THR A 54 -0.96 -9.35 17.12
C THR A 54 0.20 -10.34 16.90
N PRO A 55 -0.04 -11.66 16.85
CA PRO A 55 1.03 -12.62 16.61
C PRO A 55 1.60 -12.52 15.19
N LEU A 56 2.88 -12.83 15.03
CA LEU A 56 3.49 -12.96 13.69
C LEU A 56 2.88 -14.14 12.94
N GLY A 57 2.78 -14.01 11.62
CA GLY A 57 2.15 -14.97 10.71
C GLY A 57 0.63 -14.84 10.61
N THR A 58 0.01 -14.02 11.47
CA THR A 58 -1.43 -13.76 11.47
C THR A 58 -1.87 -13.11 10.17
N VAL A 59 -2.98 -13.61 9.62
CA VAL A 59 -3.68 -12.94 8.51
C VAL A 59 -4.44 -11.76 9.10
N ILE A 60 -4.05 -10.55 8.74
CA ILE A 60 -4.65 -9.30 9.24
C ILE A 60 -5.75 -8.77 8.32
N GLY A 61 -5.82 -9.26 7.09
CA GLY A 61 -6.88 -8.89 6.16
C GLY A 61 -6.80 -9.68 4.86
N GLN A 62 -7.71 -9.37 3.95
CA GLN A 62 -7.74 -9.97 2.62
C GLN A 62 -8.29 -8.96 1.63
N VAL A 63 -7.67 -8.89 0.46
CA VAL A 63 -8.24 -8.20 -0.70
C VAL A 63 -8.64 -9.21 -1.76
N GLN A 64 -9.69 -8.88 -2.50
CA GLN A 64 -10.21 -9.75 -3.54
C GLN A 64 -10.57 -8.94 -4.77
N ALA A 65 -9.81 -9.15 -5.85
CA ALA A 65 -10.17 -8.67 -7.17
C ALA A 65 -11.04 -9.69 -7.90
N THR A 66 -11.82 -9.19 -8.85
CA THR A 66 -12.68 -9.99 -9.73
C THR A 66 -12.16 -9.93 -11.16
N ALA A 67 -12.10 -11.09 -11.81
CA ALA A 67 -11.71 -11.27 -13.20
C ALA A 67 -12.44 -12.49 -13.80
N PRO A 68 -12.49 -12.67 -15.14
CA PRO A 68 -13.14 -13.83 -15.75
C PRO A 68 -12.61 -15.20 -15.26
N ALA A 69 -11.32 -15.28 -14.91
CA ALA A 69 -10.71 -16.46 -14.30
C ALA A 69 -10.00 -16.06 -12.99
N PRO A 70 -10.72 -16.01 -11.85
CA PRO A 70 -10.24 -15.38 -10.62
C PRO A 70 -9.06 -16.12 -9.97
N HIS A 71 -8.92 -17.43 -10.21
CA HIS A 71 -7.80 -18.24 -9.70
C HIS A 71 -6.46 -17.96 -10.40
N LEU A 72 -6.46 -17.16 -11.47
CA LEU A 72 -5.27 -16.73 -12.19
C LEU A 72 -4.85 -15.29 -11.85
N ILE A 73 -5.50 -14.67 -10.86
CA ILE A 73 -5.11 -13.35 -10.39
C ILE A 73 -3.87 -13.47 -9.51
N ASP A 74 -2.89 -12.62 -9.77
CA ASP A 74 -1.73 -12.42 -8.89
C ASP A 74 -1.85 -11.08 -8.16
N TYR A 75 -1.58 -11.07 -6.86
CA TYR A 75 -1.58 -9.87 -6.01
C TYR A 75 -0.16 -9.43 -5.65
N TYR A 76 0.07 -8.12 -5.65
CA TYR A 76 1.35 -7.51 -5.32
C TYR A 76 1.15 -6.26 -4.47
N LEU A 77 2.06 -6.03 -3.54
CA LEU A 77 2.18 -4.74 -2.88
C LEU A 77 3.01 -3.82 -3.79
N THR A 78 2.47 -2.66 -4.15
CA THR A 78 3.07 -1.76 -5.17
C THR A 78 3.46 -0.40 -4.63
N GLU A 79 2.72 0.13 -3.66
CA GLU A 79 3.03 1.41 -3.02
C GLU A 79 2.77 1.34 -1.51
N PHE A 80 3.56 2.09 -0.75
CA PHE A 80 3.40 2.24 0.69
C PHE A 80 3.61 3.70 1.05
N ARG A 81 2.72 4.22 1.89
CA ARG A 81 2.84 5.55 2.44
C ARG A 81 2.47 5.50 3.91
N GLN A 82 3.39 5.88 4.78
CA GLN A 82 3.02 6.14 6.16
C GLN A 82 2.31 7.49 6.24
N VAL A 83 1.20 7.52 6.96
CA VAL A 83 0.49 8.74 7.33
C VAL A 83 0.76 8.94 8.81
N ALA A 84 1.92 9.53 9.12
CA ALA A 84 2.20 10.03 10.45
C ALA A 84 1.46 11.36 10.63
N ILE A 85 0.87 11.56 11.81
CA ILE A 85 0.22 12.82 12.20
C ILE A 85 1.26 13.84 12.69
N ASP A 86 2.47 13.40 13.08
CA ASP A 86 3.52 14.29 13.55
C ASP A 86 4.89 14.13 12.84
N TRP A 87 5.57 15.26 12.72
CA TRP A 87 6.76 15.57 11.92
C TRP A 87 8.06 14.89 12.42
N SER A 88 8.00 14.14 13.52
CA SER A 88 9.19 13.59 14.22
C SER A 88 9.87 12.45 13.45
N CYS A 89 9.14 11.76 12.58
CA CYS A 89 9.69 10.84 11.59
C CYS A 89 10.26 11.65 10.41
N GLY A 90 11.57 11.90 10.40
CA GLY A 90 12.21 12.55 9.24
C GLY A 90 11.83 11.87 7.92
N PRO A 91 11.82 12.59 6.78
CA PRO A 91 11.17 12.21 5.52
C PRO A 91 11.76 10.99 4.78
N ARG A 92 12.59 10.17 5.43
CA ARG A 92 13.26 9.00 4.82
C ARG A 92 13.23 7.72 5.65
N SER A 93 12.98 7.77 6.97
CA SER A 93 13.12 6.58 7.82
C SER A 93 11.84 5.73 7.89
N CYS A 94 10.68 6.34 7.69
CA CYS A 94 9.41 5.71 8.07
C CYS A 94 8.63 5.15 6.85
N ASP A 95 8.91 5.57 5.61
CA ASP A 95 8.21 5.06 4.41
C ASP A 95 8.60 3.63 3.99
N TYR A 96 9.78 3.14 4.39
CA TYR A 96 10.31 1.84 3.93
C TYR A 96 9.97 0.66 4.85
N GLU A 97 9.16 0.87 5.89
CA GLU A 97 8.93 -0.16 6.89
C GLU A 97 7.87 -1.20 6.48
N ALA A 98 6.80 -0.80 5.79
CA ALA A 98 5.70 -1.72 5.46
C ALA A 98 6.12 -2.93 4.65
N VAL A 99 7.03 -2.78 3.69
CA VAL A 99 7.58 -3.91 2.92
C VAL A 99 8.25 -4.95 3.82
N ARG A 100 8.72 -4.56 5.01
CA ARG A 100 9.43 -5.45 5.93
C ARG A 100 8.49 -6.23 6.84
N TRP A 101 7.32 -5.69 7.17
CA TRP A 101 6.42 -6.29 8.16
C TRP A 101 5.11 -6.82 7.58
N LEU A 102 4.74 -6.38 6.38
CA LEU A 102 3.54 -6.82 5.66
C LEU A 102 3.92 -7.67 4.45
N ASP A 103 3.24 -8.79 4.29
CA ASP A 103 3.28 -9.61 3.08
C ASP A 103 1.87 -9.80 2.50
N VAL A 104 1.78 -10.00 1.19
CA VAL A 104 0.55 -10.38 0.51
C VAL A 104 0.73 -11.74 -0.14
N ASP A 105 -0.13 -12.70 0.22
CA ASP A 105 -0.17 -13.97 -0.47
C ASP A 105 -0.63 -13.74 -1.91
N ARG A 106 0.25 -14.07 -2.85
CA ARG A 106 0.08 -13.72 -4.27
C ARG A 106 -1.16 -14.33 -4.91
N LYS A 107 -1.68 -15.44 -4.39
CA LYS A 107 -2.80 -16.17 -5.02
C LYS A 107 -4.14 -15.91 -4.33
N SER A 108 -4.12 -15.67 -3.02
CA SER A 108 -5.32 -15.47 -2.22
C SER A 108 -5.60 -14.02 -1.88
N GLY A 109 -4.62 -13.12 -2.04
CA GLY A 109 -4.73 -11.72 -1.61
C GLY A 109 -4.77 -11.55 -0.09
N GLN A 110 -4.40 -12.59 0.68
CA GLN A 110 -4.32 -12.51 2.14
C GLN A 110 -3.14 -11.66 2.56
N LEU A 111 -3.40 -10.70 3.45
CA LEU A 111 -2.40 -9.84 4.05
C LEU A 111 -1.93 -10.45 5.35
N ARG A 112 -0.61 -10.65 5.50
CA ARG A 112 0.00 -11.30 6.66
C ARG A 112 1.02 -10.41 7.31
N MET A 113 1.01 -10.40 8.64
CA MET A 113 2.06 -9.74 9.40
C MET A 113 3.27 -10.68 9.53
N THR A 114 4.38 -10.37 8.88
CA THR A 114 5.58 -11.22 8.85
C THR A 114 6.63 -10.77 9.87
N ARG A 115 6.61 -9.51 10.27
CA ARG A 115 7.48 -8.94 11.32
C ARG A 115 6.68 -7.97 12.17
N ARG A 116 7.24 -7.60 13.33
CA ARG A 116 6.71 -6.47 14.08
C ARG A 116 7.21 -5.18 13.44
N PRO A 117 6.32 -4.21 13.14
CA PRO A 117 6.75 -2.86 12.88
C PRO A 117 7.50 -2.32 14.11
N TYR A 118 8.75 -1.90 13.93
CA TYR A 118 9.55 -1.15 14.91
C TYR A 118 8.78 0.02 15.48
N LEU A 119 7.96 0.70 14.67
CA LEU A 119 7.13 1.80 15.15
C LEU A 119 6.14 1.39 16.24
N LEU A 120 5.73 0.11 16.35
CA LEU A 120 4.89 -0.38 17.45
C LEU A 120 5.63 -0.37 18.79
N ASP A 121 6.94 -0.60 18.77
CA ASP A 121 7.76 -0.66 19.98
C ASP A 121 8.07 0.75 20.52
N TYR A 122 8.02 1.78 19.66
CA TYR A 122 8.19 3.20 20.05
C TYR A 122 6.87 3.93 20.32
N MET A 123 5.73 3.24 20.45
CA MET A 123 4.42 3.86 20.76
C MET A 123 4.21 4.11 22.27
N GLU A 124 5.27 4.43 23.03
CA GLU A 124 5.14 4.62 24.49
C GLU A 124 4.64 6.02 24.90
N GLU A 125 4.69 7.01 24.01
CA GLU A 125 4.17 8.35 24.27
C GLU A 125 2.89 8.61 23.44
N GLU A 126 1.77 8.64 24.16
CA GLU A 126 0.47 9.26 23.87
C GLU A 126 -0.12 9.14 22.44
N GLY A 127 -1.06 8.20 22.28
CA GLY A 127 -2.32 8.44 21.54
C GLY A 127 -2.28 8.63 20.02
N GLU A 128 -1.12 8.57 19.38
CA GLU A 128 -1.05 8.72 17.92
C GLU A 128 -1.39 7.41 17.19
N ALA A 129 -2.61 7.35 16.66
CA ALA A 129 -2.99 6.35 15.69
C ALA A 129 -2.11 6.48 14.43
N ARG A 130 -1.12 5.60 14.27
CA ARG A 130 -0.23 5.57 13.10
C ARG A 130 -0.93 4.85 11.96
N GLU A 131 -1.38 5.62 10.99
CA GLU A 131 -2.05 5.10 9.79
C GLU A 131 -1.01 4.79 8.71
N TRP A 132 -1.16 3.63 8.05
CA TRP A 132 -0.39 3.26 6.87
C TRP A 132 -1.33 3.07 5.70
N ARG A 133 -0.96 3.59 4.55
CA ARG A 133 -1.69 3.42 3.31
C ARG A 133 -0.86 2.53 2.39
N VAL A 134 -1.44 1.41 2.01
CA VAL A 134 -0.79 0.38 1.20
C VAL A 134 -1.59 0.20 -0.08
N GLU A 135 -0.92 0.29 -1.22
CA GLU A 135 -1.52 -0.05 -2.50
C GLU A 135 -1.27 -1.53 -2.81
N ILE A 136 -2.36 -2.23 -3.14
CA ILE A 136 -2.30 -3.61 -3.63
C ILE A 136 -2.78 -3.62 -5.06
N THR A 137 -1.94 -4.14 -5.96
CA THR A 137 -2.27 -4.34 -7.36
C THR A 137 -2.58 -5.80 -7.64
N ALA A 138 -3.75 -6.03 -8.24
CA ALA A 138 -4.14 -7.30 -8.84
C ALA A 138 -3.79 -7.31 -10.34
N ILE A 139 -3.17 -8.39 -10.80
CA ILE A 139 -2.77 -8.59 -12.19
C ILE A 139 -3.45 -9.84 -12.74
N TRP A 140 -4.08 -9.71 -13.90
CA TRP A 140 -4.66 -10.83 -14.64
C TRP A 140 -4.46 -10.65 -16.14
N ASN A 141 -3.75 -11.57 -16.80
CA ASN A 141 -3.55 -11.56 -18.26
C ASN A 141 -3.08 -10.20 -18.83
N GLY A 142 -2.18 -9.53 -18.11
CA GLY A 142 -1.65 -8.20 -18.48
C GLY A 142 -2.59 -7.01 -18.19
N PHE A 143 -3.78 -7.26 -17.65
CA PHE A 143 -4.66 -6.24 -17.07
C PHE A 143 -4.32 -6.04 -15.60
N THR A 144 -4.49 -4.82 -15.11
CA THR A 144 -4.13 -4.42 -13.75
C THR A 144 -5.20 -3.57 -13.11
N ALA A 145 -5.46 -3.79 -11.82
CA ALA A 145 -6.24 -2.90 -10.99
C ALA A 145 -5.57 -2.74 -9.64
N SER A 146 -5.70 -1.57 -9.03
CA SER A 146 -5.14 -1.27 -7.71
C SER A 146 -6.23 -0.91 -6.72
N GLN A 147 -6.00 -1.22 -5.44
CA GLN A 147 -6.82 -0.78 -4.32
C GLN A 147 -5.92 -0.31 -3.18
N MET A 148 -6.25 0.84 -2.62
CA MET A 148 -5.63 1.33 -1.39
C MET A 148 -6.29 0.67 -0.18
N VAL A 149 -5.46 0.18 0.74
CA VAL A 149 -5.84 -0.36 2.04
C VAL A 149 -5.19 0.48 3.12
N ILE A 150 -5.98 0.84 4.13
CA ILE A 150 -5.51 1.54 5.32
C ILE A 150 -5.18 0.50 6.39
N ILE A 151 -4.01 0.57 7.00
CA ILE A 151 -3.63 -0.23 8.16
C ILE A 151 -3.42 0.71 9.33
N ARG A 152 -4.16 0.51 10.41
CA ARG A 152 -4.12 1.30 11.63
C ARG A 152 -3.50 0.48 12.73
N PHE A 153 -2.62 1.11 13.48
CA PHE A 153 -2.01 0.49 14.64
C PHE A 153 -2.74 0.91 15.92
N ASP A 154 -3.12 -0.09 16.70
CA ASP A 154 -3.72 0.07 18.03
C ASP A 154 -2.68 -0.34 19.08
N ASP A 155 -2.49 0.50 20.10
CA ASP A 155 -1.63 0.19 21.24
C ASP A 155 -2.31 -0.76 22.23
N GLY A 156 -3.62 -1.01 22.07
CA GLY A 156 -4.40 -1.86 22.96
C GLY A 156 -4.81 -1.14 24.25
N ASN A 157 -4.59 0.17 24.38
CA ASN A 157 -5.35 0.98 25.30
C ASN A 157 -6.70 1.25 24.63
N GLU A 158 -7.75 0.63 25.17
CA GLU A 158 -9.12 0.82 24.72
C GLU A 158 -9.36 2.26 24.23
N PHE A 159 -9.84 2.38 22.99
CA PHE A 159 -10.63 3.54 22.59
C PHE A 159 -11.77 3.68 23.60
N ALA A 160 -11.55 4.47 24.64
CA ALA A 160 -12.59 4.99 25.49
C ALA A 160 -13.46 5.89 24.60
N GLY A 161 -14.51 5.28 24.03
CA GLY A 161 -15.73 5.89 23.53
C GLY A 161 -15.60 7.19 22.73
N ILE A 162 -15.69 7.09 21.40
CA ILE A 162 -16.30 8.17 20.59
C ILE A 162 -17.78 7.87 20.28
N ASP A 163 -18.31 6.71 20.67
CA ASP A 163 -19.76 6.50 20.75
C ASP A 163 -20.13 6.02 22.15
N GLY A 164 -20.90 6.84 22.85
CA GLY A 164 -21.35 6.64 24.24
C GLY A 164 -22.34 5.49 24.40
N SER A 165 -21.96 4.27 24.03
CA SER A 165 -22.78 3.09 24.30
C SER A 165 -21.97 1.80 24.38
N VAL A 166 -21.96 1.26 25.60
CA VAL A 166 -21.82 -0.16 25.99
C VAL A 166 -20.40 -0.71 26.15
N GLY A 167 -20.00 -0.81 27.43
CA GLY A 167 -18.91 -1.65 27.92
C GLY A 167 -18.95 -1.93 29.43
N GLU A 168 -20.04 -1.60 30.14
CA GLU A 168 -20.29 -2.18 31.47
C GLU A 168 -20.72 -3.64 31.31
N ARG A 169 -19.77 -4.55 31.08
CA ARG A 169 -19.96 -5.98 31.24
C ARG A 169 -18.60 -6.66 31.27
N GLU A 170 -18.04 -6.76 32.48
CA GLU A 170 -17.18 -7.86 32.96
C GLU A 170 -16.44 -7.45 34.24
N ARG A 171 -17.19 -7.06 35.28
CA ARG A 171 -16.70 -7.12 36.67
C ARG A 171 -17.85 -7.55 37.56
N ASN A 172 -18.17 -8.85 37.56
CA ASN A 172 -18.96 -9.50 38.61
C ASN A 172 -19.02 -11.01 38.37
N PHE A 173 -17.88 -11.71 38.43
CA PHE A 173 -17.87 -13.15 38.69
C PHE A 173 -16.61 -13.50 39.47
N GLU A 174 -16.53 -13.02 40.71
CA GLU A 174 -15.73 -13.61 41.77
C GLU A 174 -16.17 -13.02 43.11
N ARG A 175 -17.27 -13.54 43.66
CA ARG A 175 -17.42 -13.61 45.11
C ARG A 175 -18.05 -14.94 45.48
N PHE A 176 -17.19 -15.75 46.08
CA PHE A 176 -17.41 -17.06 46.61
C PHE A 176 -18.58 -17.10 47.61
N PHE A 177 -19.25 -18.24 47.60
CA PHE A 177 -20.21 -18.69 48.60
C PHE A 177 -19.60 -18.62 50.01
N GLU A 178 -20.29 -17.97 50.95
CA GLU A 178 -20.26 -18.34 52.36
C GLU A 178 -21.68 -18.76 52.75
N PHE A 179 -21.81 -20.04 53.11
CA PHE A 179 -22.94 -20.57 53.86
C PHE A 179 -22.60 -20.45 55.35
N ASP A 180 -23.53 -19.87 56.12
CA ASP A 180 -24.03 -20.42 57.39
C ASP A 180 -25.37 -19.74 57.75
#